data_AF-A0A7J4CZB2-F1
#
_entry.id   AF-A0A7J4CZB2-F1
#
_cell.length_a   1.000
_cell.length_b   1.000
_cell.length_c   1.000
_cell.angle_alpha   90.00
_cell.angle_beta   90.00
_cell.angle_gamma   90.00
#
_symmetry.space_group_name_H-M   'P 1'
#
loop_
_entity.id
_entity.type
_entity.pdbx_description
1 polymer ?
#
loop_
_entity_poly.entity_id
_entity_poly.type
_entity_poly.pdbx_seq_one_letter_code
_entity_poly.pdbx_strand_id
1 'polypeptide(L)'
;ELLIDAFKEVVKRGPRAHEKMMGVKIILNDAKLHEDAIHRGPAQTIPAVRNGINGALVSAGVALLEPKQHVYITVPQELMGSVTGEMSQRRAEIAGMETEGDMSTITAKAPVKEMFGFASEIRSATGGRALWSTEFSGYEELPRDLLDEITEEIRLRKGLKPEMPRPENYS
;
A
#
# COMPACT_ATOMS: atom_id res chain seq x y z
N GLU A 1 -17.73 22.47 -7.74
CA GLU A 1 -16.28 22.63 -7.56
C GLU A 1 -15.83 22.28 -6.14
N LEU A 2 -16.34 22.95 -5.10
CA LEU A 2 -15.95 22.71 -3.69
C LEU A 2 -16.02 21.25 -3.22
N LEU A 3 -17.03 20.48 -3.67
CA LEU A 3 -17.15 19.05 -3.35
C LEU A 3 -15.99 18.23 -3.94
N ILE A 4 -15.57 18.57 -5.16
CA ILE A 4 -14.46 17.90 -5.84
C ILE A 4 -13.14 18.27 -5.19
N ASP A 5 -12.99 19.51 -4.70
CA ASP A 5 -11.80 19.92 -3.96
C ASP A 5 -11.69 19.18 -2.62
N ALA A 6 -12.79 19.06 -1.89
CA ALA A 6 -12.86 18.24 -0.68
C ALA A 6 -12.51 16.77 -0.96
N PHE A 7 -13.03 16.19 -2.03
CA PHE A 7 -12.67 14.84 -2.45
C PHE A 7 -11.16 14.71 -2.75
N LYS A 8 -10.58 15.66 -3.49
CA LYS A 8 -9.14 15.68 -3.80
C LYS A 8 -8.30 15.81 -2.53
N GLU A 9 -8.75 16.54 -1.50
CA GLU A 9 -8.07 16.59 -0.21
C GLU A 9 -8.02 15.22 0.46
N VAL A 10 -9.15 14.50 0.50
CA VAL A 10 -9.22 13.15 1.10
C VAL A 10 -8.36 12.17 0.33
N VAL A 11 -8.43 12.16 -1.00
CA VAL A 11 -7.63 11.24 -1.81
C VAL A 11 -6.12 11.45 -1.62
N LYS A 12 -5.68 12.68 -1.35
CA LYS A 12 -4.27 12.96 -1.03
C LYS A 12 -3.87 12.45 0.35
N ARG A 13 -4.80 12.34 1.30
CA ARG A 13 -4.57 11.96 2.70
C ARG A 13 -5.75 11.14 3.23
N GLY A 14 -5.72 9.83 3.01
CA GLY A 14 -6.77 8.93 3.48
C GLY A 14 -6.83 8.83 5.01
N PRO A 15 -8.00 8.46 5.58
CA PRO A 15 -8.24 8.56 7.02
C PRO A 15 -7.43 7.55 7.86
N ARG A 16 -7.05 6.40 7.31
CA ARG A 16 -6.32 5.36 8.06
C ARG A 16 -4.93 5.84 8.50
N ALA A 17 -4.10 6.29 7.56
CA ALA A 17 -2.68 6.61 7.84
C ALA A 17 -2.16 7.87 7.11
N HIS A 18 -3.05 8.72 6.60
CA HIS A 18 -2.70 9.87 5.74
C HIS A 18 -1.82 9.48 4.54
N GLU A 19 -2.03 8.29 3.99
CA GLU A 19 -1.44 7.87 2.71
C GLU A 19 -2.34 8.26 1.54
N LYS A 20 -1.78 8.32 0.33
CA LYS A 20 -2.56 8.55 -0.88
C LYS A 20 -3.54 7.39 -1.11
N MET A 21 -4.75 7.71 -1.51
CA MET A 21 -5.78 6.72 -1.81
C MET A 21 -5.82 6.39 -3.30
N MET A 22 -6.26 5.18 -3.62
CA MET A 22 -6.58 4.74 -4.97
C MET A 22 -7.77 3.77 -4.94
N GLY A 23 -8.40 3.53 -6.10
CA GLY A 23 -9.49 2.55 -6.22
C GLY A 23 -10.79 2.92 -5.51
N VAL A 24 -11.01 4.21 -5.20
CA VAL A 24 -12.20 4.66 -4.44
C VAL A 24 -13.23 5.33 -5.32
N LYS A 25 -14.49 4.95 -5.13
CA LYS A 25 -15.67 5.60 -5.71
C LYS A 25 -16.52 6.21 -4.60
N ILE A 26 -16.73 7.52 -4.66
CA ILE A 26 -17.61 8.25 -3.75
C ILE A 26 -18.89 8.63 -4.49
N ILE A 27 -20.04 8.36 -3.88
CA ILE A 27 -21.37 8.68 -4.42
C ILE A 27 -22.06 9.61 -3.42
N LEU A 28 -22.47 10.79 -3.89
CA LEU A 28 -23.33 11.69 -3.13
C LEU A 28 -24.78 11.27 -3.36
N ASN A 29 -25.42 10.70 -2.33
CA ASN A 29 -26.81 10.25 -2.42
C ASN A 29 -27.81 11.40 -2.19
N ASP A 30 -27.55 12.24 -1.18
CA ASP A 30 -28.40 13.36 -0.80
C ASP A 30 -27.56 14.50 -0.19
N ALA A 31 -28.07 15.72 -0.24
CA ALA A 31 -27.45 16.90 0.34
C ALA A 31 -28.49 17.94 0.75
N LYS A 32 -28.40 18.42 1.99
CA LYS A 32 -29.15 19.58 2.48
C LYS A 32 -28.24 20.80 2.52
N LEU A 33 -28.65 21.86 1.83
CA LEU A 33 -27.92 23.10 1.73
C LEU A 33 -28.73 24.24 2.36
N HIS A 34 -28.04 25.18 3.01
CA HIS A 34 -28.67 26.42 3.48
C HIS A 34 -29.21 27.22 2.28
N GLU A 35 -30.29 27.98 2.44
CA GLU A 35 -30.85 28.76 1.33
C GLU A 35 -29.92 29.91 0.91
N ASP A 36 -29.36 30.64 1.88
CA ASP A 36 -28.41 31.71 1.58
C ASP A 36 -27.04 31.21 1.11
N ALA A 37 -26.53 31.82 0.04
CA ALA A 37 -25.22 31.48 -0.53
C ALA A 37 -24.05 31.83 0.42
N ILE A 38 -24.21 32.83 1.29
CA ILE A 38 -23.18 33.23 2.27
C ILE A 38 -22.92 32.13 3.31
N HIS A 39 -23.87 31.22 3.50
CA HIS A 39 -23.77 30.10 4.42
C HIS A 39 -23.27 28.80 3.76
N ARG A 40 -22.83 28.88 2.49
CA ARG A 40 -22.39 27.74 1.68
C ARG A 40 -21.01 27.93 1.05
N GLY A 41 -20.21 28.83 1.61
CA GLY A 41 -18.87 29.11 1.15
C GLY A 41 -17.89 27.95 1.35
N PRO A 42 -16.65 28.07 0.85
CA PRO A 42 -15.62 27.03 0.97
C PRO A 42 -15.38 26.56 2.41
N ALA A 43 -15.36 27.49 3.37
CA ALA A 43 -15.13 27.19 4.78
C ALA A 43 -16.21 26.32 5.44
N GLN A 44 -17.44 26.32 4.90
CA GLN A 44 -18.54 25.47 5.39
C GLN A 44 -18.62 24.17 4.59
N THR A 45 -18.59 24.27 3.26
CA THR A 45 -18.85 23.15 2.37
C THR A 45 -17.71 22.13 2.34
N ILE A 46 -16.45 22.58 2.29
CA ILE A 46 -15.29 21.67 2.16
C ILE A 46 -15.14 20.78 3.40
N PRO A 47 -15.14 21.30 4.64
CA PRO A 47 -15.02 20.44 5.82
C PRO A 47 -16.20 19.46 5.97
N ALA A 48 -17.42 19.89 5.66
CA ALA A 48 -18.61 19.03 5.74
C ALA A 48 -18.48 17.83 4.78
N VAL A 49 -18.12 18.08 3.53
CA VAL A 49 -17.93 17.02 2.53
C VAL A 49 -16.73 16.13 2.89
N ARG A 50 -15.61 16.72 3.31
CA ARG A 50 -14.40 15.99 3.71
C ARG A 50 -14.69 15.05 4.89
N ASN A 51 -15.41 15.52 5.91
CA ASN A 51 -15.79 14.71 7.07
C ASN A 51 -16.75 13.59 6.66
N GLY A 52 -17.77 13.89 5.84
CA GLY A 52 -18.68 12.87 5.31
C GLY A 52 -17.95 11.76 4.55
N ILE A 53 -16.99 12.11 3.69
CA ILE A 53 -16.17 11.13 2.96
C ILE A 53 -15.30 10.32 3.93
N ASN A 54 -14.60 10.97 4.86
CA ASN A 54 -13.74 10.26 5.81
C ASN A 54 -14.54 9.31 6.72
N GLY A 55 -15.71 9.73 7.22
CA GLY A 55 -16.59 8.89 8.02
C GLY A 55 -17.09 7.67 7.25
N ALA A 56 -17.48 7.86 5.98
CA ALA A 56 -17.88 6.76 5.10
C ALA A 56 -16.73 5.77 4.85
N LEU A 57 -15.52 6.29 4.60
CA LEU A 57 -14.32 5.49 4.37
C LEU A 57 -13.93 4.66 5.60
N VAL A 58 -13.90 5.27 6.79
CA VAL A 58 -13.62 4.52 8.02
C VAL A 58 -14.67 3.43 8.25
N SER A 59 -15.94 3.74 8.03
CA SER A 59 -17.04 2.77 8.17
C SER A 59 -16.96 1.63 7.16
N ALA A 60 -16.43 1.90 5.96
CA ALA A 60 -16.24 0.90 4.90
C ALA A 60 -15.04 -0.04 5.13
N GLY A 61 -14.18 0.24 6.13
CA GLY A 61 -13.01 -0.59 6.42
C GLY A 61 -11.89 -0.42 5.39
N VAL A 62 -11.36 0.80 5.25
CA VAL A 62 -10.22 1.08 4.34
C VAL A 62 -9.00 0.20 4.66
N ALA A 63 -8.55 -0.53 3.64
CA ALA A 63 -7.31 -1.28 3.66
C ALA A 63 -6.09 -0.37 3.40
N LEU A 64 -4.90 -0.84 3.80
CA LEU A 64 -3.63 -0.33 3.27
C LEU A 64 -3.19 -1.22 2.12
N LEU A 65 -2.59 -0.60 1.11
CA LEU A 65 -1.96 -1.32 0.01
C LEU A 65 -0.44 -1.19 0.13
N GLU A 66 0.28 -2.30 0.02
CA GLU A 66 1.74 -2.31 -0.05
C GLU A 66 2.22 -2.45 -1.51
N PRO A 67 3.27 -1.72 -1.92
CA PRO A 67 3.85 -1.91 -3.25
C PRO A 67 4.54 -3.27 -3.35
N LYS A 68 4.33 -3.96 -4.47
CA LYS A 68 4.97 -5.23 -4.82
C LYS A 68 5.93 -5.05 -6.00
N GLN A 69 6.91 -5.93 -6.07
CA GLN A 69 7.83 -6.05 -7.20
C GLN A 69 7.85 -7.48 -7.71
N HIS A 70 7.90 -7.64 -9.02
CA HIS A 70 8.41 -8.86 -9.63
C HIS A 70 9.92 -8.89 -9.46
N VAL A 71 10.45 -10.05 -9.10
CA VAL A 71 11.87 -10.32 -8.89
C VAL A 71 12.24 -11.49 -9.79
N TYR A 72 13.19 -11.26 -10.68
CA TYR A 72 13.71 -12.27 -11.59
C TYR A 72 15.13 -12.61 -11.14
N ILE A 73 15.42 -13.88 -10.88
CA ILE A 73 16.70 -14.30 -10.32
C ILE A 73 17.20 -15.50 -11.12
N THR A 74 18.32 -15.33 -11.81
CA THR A 74 18.98 -16.37 -12.59
C THR A 74 20.24 -16.85 -11.85
N VAL A 75 20.31 -18.15 -11.58
CA VAL A 75 21.41 -18.80 -10.85
C VAL A 75 21.72 -20.17 -11.43
N PRO A 76 22.93 -20.72 -11.21
CA PRO A 76 23.18 -22.15 -11.41
C PRO A 76 22.18 -23.03 -10.64
N GLN A 77 21.76 -24.15 -11.23
CA GLN A 77 20.70 -25.01 -10.66
C GLN A 77 20.97 -25.44 -9.21
N GLU A 78 22.24 -25.68 -8.86
CA GLU A 78 22.62 -26.12 -7.52
C GLU A 78 22.37 -25.07 -6.42
N LEU A 79 22.15 -23.80 -6.81
CA LEU A 79 21.86 -22.68 -5.91
C LEU A 79 20.38 -22.33 -5.83
N MET A 80 19.52 -23.00 -6.60
CA MET A 80 18.07 -22.72 -6.62
C MET A 80 17.45 -22.83 -5.22
N GLY A 81 17.90 -23.80 -4.41
CA GLY A 81 17.48 -23.95 -3.01
C GLY A 81 17.81 -22.74 -2.13
N SER A 82 19.02 -22.18 -2.28
CA SER A 82 19.43 -20.98 -1.54
C SER A 82 18.57 -19.77 -1.90
N VAL A 83 18.26 -19.59 -3.19
CA VAL A 83 17.43 -18.46 -3.65
C VAL A 83 15.98 -18.60 -3.18
N THR A 84 15.40 -19.78 -3.30
CA THR A 84 14.01 -20.01 -2.84
C THR A 84 13.89 -19.82 -1.32
N GLY A 85 14.91 -20.22 -0.55
CA GLY A 85 14.99 -19.92 0.88
C GLY A 85 15.05 -18.43 1.19
N GLU A 86 15.86 -17.66 0.45
CA GLU A 86 15.96 -16.21 0.60
C GLU A 86 14.64 -15.51 0.29
N MET A 87 13.96 -15.92 -0.78
CA MET A 87 12.67 -15.34 -1.18
C MET A 87 11.56 -15.67 -0.16
N SER A 88 11.57 -16.88 0.41
CA SER A 88 10.58 -17.30 1.42
C SER A 88 10.64 -16.43 2.68
N GLN A 89 11.84 -15.98 3.10
CA GLN A 89 12.01 -15.10 4.25
C GLN A 89 11.43 -13.69 4.02
N ARG A 90 11.19 -13.30 2.76
CA ARG A 90 10.76 -11.97 2.34
C ARG A 90 9.28 -11.88 1.98
N ARG A 91 8.46 -12.82 2.49
CA ARG A 91 7.03 -12.96 2.13
C ARG A 91 6.81 -12.98 0.61
N ALA A 92 7.76 -13.51 -0.15
CA ALA A 92 7.65 -13.56 -1.59
C ALA A 92 6.82 -14.78 -2.02
N GLU A 93 6.02 -14.58 -3.04
CA GLU A 93 5.28 -15.63 -3.73
C GLU A 93 6.05 -16.04 -4.98
N ILE A 94 6.40 -17.32 -5.11
CA ILE A 94 7.07 -17.81 -6.33
C ILE A 94 6.01 -17.97 -7.43
N ALA A 95 6.18 -17.25 -8.53
CA ALA A 95 5.29 -17.28 -9.68
C ALA A 95 5.69 -18.35 -10.70
N GLY A 96 6.99 -18.66 -10.80
CA GLY A 96 7.49 -19.66 -11.75
C GLY A 96 8.97 -19.95 -11.61
N MET A 97 9.39 -21.07 -12.19
CA MET A 97 10.78 -21.47 -12.31
C MET A 97 11.00 -22.04 -13.71
N GLU A 98 12.00 -21.53 -14.42
CA GLU A 98 12.38 -21.96 -15.75
C GLU A 98 13.85 -22.39 -15.73
N THR A 99 14.18 -23.46 -16.45
CA THR A 99 15.53 -24.02 -16.47
C THR A 99 16.01 -24.12 -17.91
N GLU A 100 17.19 -23.56 -18.17
CA GLU A 100 17.86 -23.59 -19.48
C GLU A 100 19.32 -24.00 -19.28
N GLY A 101 19.68 -25.20 -19.74
CA GLY A 101 21.00 -25.79 -19.50
C GLY A 101 21.27 -25.90 -18.00
N ASP A 102 22.42 -25.38 -17.55
CA ASP A 102 22.85 -25.42 -16.15
C ASP A 102 22.33 -24.24 -15.29
N MET A 103 21.50 -23.37 -15.88
CA MET A 103 20.95 -22.19 -15.20
C MET A 103 19.44 -22.35 -14.96
N SER A 104 18.98 -21.83 -13.83
CA SER A 104 17.57 -21.68 -13.49
C SER A 104 17.22 -20.22 -13.23
N THR A 105 16.10 -19.78 -13.79
CA THR A 105 15.50 -18.47 -13.52
C THR A 105 14.26 -18.65 -12.66
N ILE A 106 14.26 -18.02 -11.49
CA ILE A 106 13.13 -17.96 -10.57
C ILE A 106 12.45 -16.61 -10.75
N THR A 107 11.13 -16.65 -10.94
CA THR A 107 10.28 -15.46 -10.96
C THR A 107 9.44 -15.45 -9.69
N ALA A 108 9.50 -14.36 -8.93
CA ALA A 108 8.76 -14.19 -7.68
C ALA A 108 8.11 -12.81 -7.61
N LYS A 109 7.14 -12.65 -6.72
CA LYS A 109 6.52 -11.37 -6.38
C LYS A 109 6.72 -11.12 -4.88
N ALA A 110 7.38 -10.02 -4.54
CA ALA A 110 7.74 -9.69 -3.16
C ALA A 110 7.28 -8.27 -2.77
N PRO A 111 6.91 -8.02 -1.51
CA PRO A 111 6.68 -6.67 -1.02
C PRO A 111 7.97 -5.86 -0.95
N VAL A 112 7.94 -4.59 -1.41
CA VAL A 112 9.13 -3.72 -1.43
C VAL A 112 9.73 -3.53 -0.02
N LYS A 113 8.90 -3.48 1.03
CA LYS A 113 9.37 -3.39 2.43
C LYS A 113 10.29 -4.56 2.80
N GLU A 114 10.07 -5.74 2.23
CA GLU A 114 10.88 -6.93 2.50
C GLU A 114 12.10 -7.03 1.57
N MET A 115 12.27 -6.14 0.59
CA MET A 115 13.38 -6.20 -0.38
C MET A 115 14.59 -5.36 0.05
N PHE A 116 14.50 -4.59 1.14
CA PHE A 116 15.66 -3.90 1.71
C PHE A 116 16.75 -4.92 2.10
N GLY A 117 17.99 -4.63 1.72
CA GLY A 117 19.14 -5.51 1.96
C GLY A 117 19.27 -6.71 1.01
N PHE A 118 18.30 -6.95 0.12
CA PHE A 118 18.26 -8.13 -0.75
C PHE A 118 19.55 -8.37 -1.55
N ALA A 119 20.15 -7.31 -2.10
CA ALA A 119 21.38 -7.39 -2.89
C ALA A 119 22.55 -8.05 -2.14
N SER A 120 22.67 -7.80 -0.83
CA SER A 120 23.73 -8.37 0.01
C SER A 120 23.43 -9.83 0.34
N GLU A 121 22.21 -10.11 0.78
CA GLU A 121 21.78 -11.46 1.18
C GLU A 121 21.81 -12.43 0.00
N ILE A 122 21.27 -12.04 -1.16
CA ILE A 122 21.30 -12.91 -2.35
C ILE A 122 22.73 -13.17 -2.83
N ARG A 123 23.62 -12.19 -2.70
CA ARG A 123 25.04 -12.35 -3.04
C ARG A 123 25.69 -13.36 -2.09
N SER A 124 25.44 -13.25 -0.79
CA SER A 124 25.94 -14.18 0.22
C SER A 124 25.43 -15.61 -0.03
N ALA A 125 24.12 -15.76 -0.21
CA ALA A 125 23.45 -17.04 -0.43
C ALA A 125 23.91 -17.78 -1.70
N THR A 126 24.41 -17.05 -2.69
CA THR A 126 24.81 -17.59 -4.01
C THR A 126 26.30 -17.55 -4.28
N GLY A 127 27.11 -17.05 -3.34
CA GLY A 127 28.53 -16.79 -3.57
C GLY A 127 28.77 -15.78 -4.69
N GLY A 128 27.83 -14.84 -4.90
CA GLY A 128 27.88 -13.83 -5.95
C GLY A 128 27.56 -14.31 -7.36
N ARG A 129 26.91 -15.49 -7.49
CA ARG A 129 26.56 -16.08 -8.80
C ARG A 129 25.13 -15.78 -9.25
N ALA A 130 24.35 -15.04 -8.46
CA ALA A 130 23.03 -14.56 -8.87
C ALA A 130 23.11 -13.34 -9.78
N LEU A 131 22.44 -13.43 -10.94
CA LEU A 131 21.98 -12.28 -11.69
C LEU A 131 20.53 -12.03 -11.30
N TRP A 132 20.17 -10.79 -10.98
CA TRP A 132 18.79 -10.48 -10.63
C TRP A 132 18.36 -9.10 -11.11
N SER A 133 17.06 -8.95 -11.33
CA SER A 133 16.41 -7.69 -11.68
C SER A 133 15.04 -7.60 -11.00
N THR A 134 14.47 -6.40 -10.98
CA THR A 134 13.14 -6.16 -10.43
C THR A 134 12.30 -5.27 -11.32
N GLU A 135 10.99 -5.45 -11.25
CA GLU A 135 10.01 -4.62 -11.94
C GLU A 135 8.84 -4.32 -10.99
N PHE A 136 8.27 -3.11 -11.07
CA PHE A 136 7.10 -2.76 -10.25
C PHE A 136 5.89 -3.59 -10.68
N SER A 137 5.27 -4.30 -9.72
CA SER A 137 4.14 -5.22 -9.98
C SER A 137 2.78 -4.60 -9.64
N GLY A 138 2.76 -3.44 -8.97
CA GLY A 138 1.54 -2.79 -8.52
C GLY A 138 1.47 -2.67 -7.01
N TYR A 139 0.26 -2.42 -6.53
CA TYR A 139 -0.08 -2.35 -5.12
C TYR A 139 -1.06 -3.47 -4.79
N GLU A 140 -0.83 -4.15 -3.67
CA GLU A 140 -1.71 -5.22 -3.20
C GLU A 140 -2.12 -4.97 -1.75
N GLU A 141 -3.25 -5.52 -1.34
CA GLU A 141 -3.72 -5.38 0.04
C GLU A 141 -2.68 -5.92 1.02
N LEU A 142 -2.37 -5.09 2.01
CA LEU A 142 -1.52 -5.49 3.12
C LEU A 142 -2.24 -6.58 3.94
N PRO A 143 -1.55 -7.67 4.31
CA PRO A 143 -2.11 -8.71 5.16
C PRO A 143 -2.77 -8.14 6.43
N ARG A 144 -3.93 -8.68 6.80
CA ARG A 144 -4.76 -8.15 7.91
C ARG A 144 -4.03 -8.18 9.25
N ASP A 145 -3.20 -9.19 9.46
CA ASP A 145 -2.36 -9.38 10.63
C ASP A 145 -1.29 -8.29 10.79
N LEU A 146 -0.83 -7.69 9.69
CA LEU A 146 0.16 -6.60 9.69
C LEU A 146 -0.48 -5.21 9.68
N LEU A 147 -1.79 -5.14 9.45
CA LEU A 147 -2.48 -3.91 9.09
C LEU A 147 -2.44 -2.87 10.21
N ASP A 148 -2.66 -3.28 11.46
CA ASP A 148 -2.71 -2.35 12.60
C ASP A 148 -1.31 -1.89 13.02
N GLU A 149 -0.34 -2.81 13.08
CA GLU A 149 1.07 -2.49 13.36
C GLU A 149 1.63 -1.46 12.37
N ILE A 150 1.47 -1.72 11.05
CA ILE A 150 1.99 -0.82 10.02
C ILE A 150 1.23 0.52 10.01
N THR A 151 -0.07 0.49 10.32
CA THR A 151 -0.84 1.73 10.46
C THR A 151 -0.29 2.59 11.60
N GLU A 152 -0.05 2.00 12.75
CA GLU A 152 0.53 2.68 13.90
C GLU A 152 1.93 3.24 13.58
N GLU A 153 2.80 2.44 12.95
CA GLU A 153 4.14 2.85 12.51
C GLU A 153 4.09 4.12 11.63
N ILE A 154 3.24 4.10 10.60
CA ILE A 154 3.09 5.22 9.67
C ILE A 154 2.55 6.47 10.38
N ARG A 155 1.60 6.29 11.29
CA ARG A 155 0.95 7.40 12.02
C ARG A 155 1.92 8.05 12.99
N LEU A 156 2.65 7.28 13.77
CA LEU A 156 3.70 7.78 14.67
C LEU A 156 4.80 8.51 13.89
N ARG A 157 5.28 7.95 12.78
CA ARG A 157 6.27 8.60 11.90
C ARG A 157 5.80 9.97 11.38
N LYS A 158 4.49 10.13 11.17
CA LYS A 158 3.87 11.39 10.71
C LYS A 158 3.47 12.34 11.84
N GLY A 159 3.74 12.00 13.11
CA GLY A 159 3.33 12.79 14.27
C GLY A 159 1.81 12.79 14.51
N LEU A 160 1.12 11.73 14.08
CA LEU A 160 -0.31 11.53 14.30
C LEU A 160 -0.53 10.69 15.57
N LYS A 161 -1.76 10.72 16.10
CA LYS A 161 -2.16 9.77 17.15
C LYS A 161 -2.05 8.34 16.61
N PRO A 162 -1.50 7.37 17.38
CA PRO A 162 -1.29 6.00 16.90
C PRO A 162 -2.61 5.32 16.50
N GLU A 163 -3.70 5.63 17.20
CA GLU A 163 -5.00 5.01 16.95
C GLU A 163 -5.62 5.51 15.64
N MET A 164 -6.22 4.59 14.89
CA MET A 164 -7.02 4.92 13.71
C MET A 164 -8.26 5.76 14.14
N PRO A 165 -8.62 6.82 13.40
CA PRO A 165 -9.86 7.54 13.64
C PRO A 165 -11.06 6.61 13.53
N ARG A 166 -12.03 6.79 14.42
CA ARG A 166 -13.30 6.06 14.40
C ARG A 166 -14.37 6.87 13.65
N PRO A 167 -15.46 6.24 13.17
CA PRO A 167 -16.53 6.96 12.47
C PRO A 167 -17.09 8.14 13.26
N GLU A 168 -17.16 8.04 14.59
CA GLU A 168 -17.67 9.10 15.48
C GLU A 168 -16.77 10.33 15.54
N ASN A 169 -15.55 10.26 15.00
CA ASN A 169 -14.68 11.42 14.86
C ASN A 169 -15.05 12.32 13.67
N TYR A 170 -15.98 11.89 12.82
CA TYR A 170 -16.39 12.60 11.60
C TYR A 170 -17.88 12.96 11.55
N SER A 171 -18.66 12.52 12.55
CA SER A 171 -20.07 12.89 12.74
C SER A 171 -20.24 14.27 13.36
#